data_AF-A0A2J0KVL7-F1
#
_entry.id   AF-A0A2J0KVL7-F1
#
_cell.length_a   1.000
_cell.length_b   1.000
_cell.length_c   1.000
_cell.angle_alpha   90.00
_cell.angle_beta   90.00
_cell.angle_gamma   90.00
#
_symmetry.space_group_name_H-M   'P 1'
#
loop_
_entity.id
_entity.type
_entity.pdbx_description
1 polymer ?
#
loop_
_entity_poly.entity_id
_entity_poly.type
_entity_poly.pdbx_seq_one_letter_code
_entity_poly.pdbx_strand_id
1 'polypeptide(L)'
;DIFKAKEKLENFPEVEEIDYISREKALEAFKEKHKNDPQIMDALNEIGNNPLPASLNVRASSAQSYAAISNFFEKGEFKNLVEKVNYRQNRLIIEKLFSISALIKKGGLAISLFLIFIAVVVTLNTIRLAIYAKRKEIEIMKLVGATDGFVRGPFLIQGILLGLFAGFLSFMVFYGVDILFPSEGSLIFAELGFSNFFGKNILLFLLIQIGGGIILGAISSLVAIQKYLKI
;
A
#
# COMPACT_ATOMS: atom_id res chain seq x y z
N ASP A 1 3.89 5.14 38.55
CA ASP A 1 3.62 3.81 37.95
C ASP A 1 3.30 3.83 36.47
N ILE A 2 2.49 4.78 35.95
CA ILE A 2 2.25 4.90 34.49
C ILE A 2 3.55 5.08 33.69
N PHE A 3 4.53 5.83 34.20
CA PHE A 3 5.84 5.98 33.53
C PHE A 3 6.65 4.67 33.48
N LYS A 4 6.52 3.78 34.47
CA LYS A 4 7.17 2.46 34.46
C LYS A 4 6.51 1.53 33.43
N ALA A 5 5.19 1.64 33.27
CA ALA A 5 4.45 0.93 32.21
C ALA A 5 4.84 1.45 30.82
N LYS A 6 5.03 2.76 30.66
CA LYS A 6 5.53 3.38 29.44
C LYS A 6 6.93 2.86 29.08
N GLU A 7 7.87 2.87 30.02
CA GLU A 7 9.25 2.41 29.80
C GLU A 7 9.32 0.93 29.38
N LYS A 8 8.50 0.05 29.97
CA LYS A 8 8.43 -1.35 29.54
C LYS A 8 7.79 -1.51 28.14
N LEU A 9 6.88 -0.63 27.74
CA LEU A 9 6.31 -0.64 26.40
C LEU A 9 7.25 -0.08 25.33
N GLU A 10 8.10 0.89 25.66
CA GLU A 10 9.13 1.41 24.75
C GLU A 10 10.13 0.33 24.34
N ASN A 11 10.30 -0.69 25.18
CA ASN A 11 11.15 -1.86 24.91
C ASN A 11 10.42 -2.99 24.16
N PHE A 12 9.14 -2.83 23.84
CA PHE A 12 8.33 -3.85 23.15
C PHE A 12 8.44 -3.64 21.63
N PRO A 13 9.00 -4.59 20.86
CA PRO A 13 9.22 -4.41 19.41
C PRO A 13 7.92 -4.23 18.61
N GLU A 14 6.79 -4.64 19.19
CA GLU A 14 5.46 -4.52 18.61
C GLU A 14 4.83 -3.12 18.74
N VAL A 15 5.50 -2.18 19.43
CA VAL A 15 5.05 -0.80 19.64
C VAL A 15 5.85 0.17 18.78
N GLU A 16 5.14 1.02 18.03
CA GLU A 16 5.73 2.03 17.15
C GLU A 16 5.80 3.40 17.84
N GLU A 17 4.77 3.78 18.59
CA GLU A 17 4.68 5.09 19.24
C GLU A 17 3.86 5.00 20.53
N ILE A 18 4.28 5.73 21.57
CA ILE A 18 3.55 5.84 22.84
C ILE A 18 3.43 7.30 23.22
N ASP A 19 2.21 7.83 23.21
CA ASP A 19 1.92 9.17 23.72
C ASP A 19 1.30 9.09 25.11
N TYR A 20 1.84 9.87 26.05
CA TYR A 20 1.28 10.01 27.38
C TYR A 20 0.35 11.21 27.42
N ILE A 21 -0.92 10.94 27.71
CA ILE A 21 -1.95 11.96 27.82
C ILE A 21 -2.23 12.15 29.32
N SER A 22 -1.81 13.30 29.84
CA SER A 22 -2.11 13.70 31.22
C SER A 22 -3.61 13.91 31.41
N ARG A 23 -4.06 13.93 32.66
CA ARG A 23 -5.48 14.17 32.98
C ARG A 23 -5.95 15.52 32.44
N GLU A 24 -5.12 16.54 32.56
CA GLU A 24 -5.39 17.91 32.10
C GLU A 24 -5.50 17.95 30.58
N LYS A 25 -4.53 17.35 29.87
CA LYS A 25 -4.55 17.26 28.40
C LYS A 25 -5.76 16.46 27.89
N ALA A 26 -6.16 15.41 28.60
CA ALA A 26 -7.36 14.64 28.28
C ALA A 26 -8.64 15.49 28.44
N LEU A 27 -8.71 16.32 29.48
CA LEU A 27 -9.84 17.22 29.71
C LEU A 27 -9.93 18.32 28.65
N GLU A 28 -8.80 18.91 28.26
CA GLU A 28 -8.74 19.90 27.19
C GLU A 28 -9.19 19.30 25.86
N ALA A 29 -8.64 18.15 25.46
CA ALA A 29 -9.02 17.46 24.23
C ALA A 29 -10.51 17.04 24.23
N PHE A 30 -11.04 16.63 25.39
CA PHE A 30 -12.45 16.30 25.54
C PHE A 30 -13.35 17.54 25.37
N LYS A 31 -13.01 18.65 26.03
CA LYS A 31 -13.72 19.93 25.87
C LYS A 31 -13.69 20.38 24.43
N GLU A 32 -12.54 20.33 23.75
CA GLU A 32 -12.40 20.67 22.34
C GLU A 32 -13.30 19.84 21.43
N LYS A 33 -13.30 18.52 21.61
CA LYS A 33 -14.11 17.60 20.81
C LYS A 33 -15.62 17.81 20.99
N HIS A 34 -16.04 18.25 22.17
CA HIS A 34 -17.44 18.40 22.55
C HIS A 34 -17.90 19.87 22.71
N LYS A 35 -17.14 20.84 22.18
CA LYS A 35 -17.50 22.29 22.24
C LYS A 35 -18.90 22.60 21.71
N ASN A 36 -19.40 21.78 20.78
CA ASN A 36 -20.70 21.97 20.13
C ASN A 36 -21.82 21.10 20.74
N ASP A 37 -21.57 20.42 21.87
CA ASP A 37 -22.55 19.63 22.59
C ASP A 37 -22.79 20.22 24.00
N PRO A 38 -23.79 21.11 24.16
CA PRO A 38 -24.05 21.80 25.42
C PRO A 38 -24.36 20.83 26.56
N GLN A 39 -25.05 19.72 26.28
CA GLN A 39 -25.45 18.75 27.30
C GLN A 39 -24.23 18.06 27.94
N ILE A 40 -23.23 17.73 27.13
CA ILE A 40 -21.99 17.12 27.61
C ILE A 40 -21.14 18.13 28.39
N MET A 41 -21.13 19.39 27.97
CA MET A 41 -20.39 20.45 28.67
C MET A 41 -21.01 20.80 30.02
N ASP A 42 -22.34 20.87 30.10
CA ASP A 42 -23.05 21.14 31.35
C ASP A 42 -22.85 20.02 32.37
N ALA A 43 -22.96 18.76 31.94
CA ALA A 43 -22.67 17.60 32.79
C ALA A 43 -21.22 17.59 33.30
N LEU A 44 -20.25 18.01 32.47
CA LEU A 44 -18.85 18.11 32.89
C LEU A 44 -18.64 19.24 33.91
N ASN A 45 -19.35 20.35 33.78
CA ASN A 45 -19.30 21.47 34.71
C ASN A 45 -19.94 21.12 36.07
N GLU A 46 -21.02 20.34 36.09
CA GLU A 46 -21.68 19.87 37.32
C GLU A 46 -20.77 18.97 38.18
N ILE A 47 -19.92 18.15 37.55
CA ILE A 47 -18.97 17.27 38.26
C ILE A 47 -17.90 18.09 39.00
N GLY A 48 -17.58 19.31 38.53
CA GLY A 48 -16.69 20.27 39.18
C GLY A 48 -15.20 19.89 39.24
N ASN A 49 -14.85 18.63 38.99
CA ASN A 49 -13.49 18.08 38.98
C ASN A 49 -13.25 17.23 37.73
N ASN A 50 -11.98 17.01 37.35
CA ASN A 50 -11.63 16.25 36.16
C ASN A 50 -11.90 14.74 36.33
N PRO A 51 -12.94 14.18 35.67
CA PRO A 51 -13.29 12.77 35.81
C PRO A 51 -12.41 11.86 34.94
N LEU A 52 -11.57 12.42 34.06
CA LEU A 52 -10.80 11.66 33.10
C LEU A 52 -9.48 11.15 33.71
N PRO A 53 -9.19 9.83 33.58
CA PRO A 53 -7.91 9.27 34.00
C PRO A 53 -6.81 9.65 33.02
N ALA A 54 -5.56 9.58 33.47
CA ALA A 54 -4.41 9.66 32.56
C ALA A 54 -4.38 8.40 31.70
N SER A 55 -3.98 8.53 30.44
CA SER A 55 -3.96 7.40 29.50
C SER A 55 -2.66 7.34 28.70
N LEU A 56 -2.29 6.13 28.31
CA LEU A 56 -1.23 5.88 27.35
C LEU A 56 -1.88 5.52 26.01
N ASN A 57 -1.65 6.34 25.00
CA ASN A 57 -2.06 6.05 23.64
C ASN A 57 -0.93 5.29 22.94
N VAL A 58 -1.19 4.03 22.58
CA VAL A 58 -0.17 3.12 22.04
C VAL A 58 -0.50 2.83 20.58
N ARG A 59 0.39 3.23 19.67
CA ARG A 59 0.36 2.85 18.26
C ARG A 59 1.18 1.58 18.10
N ALA A 60 0.55 0.51 17.64
CA ALA A 60 1.25 -0.74 17.39
C ALA A 60 1.84 -0.77 15.97
N SER A 61 3.01 -1.38 15.82
CA SER A 61 3.73 -1.50 14.54
C SER A 61 2.98 -2.35 13.51
N SER A 62 2.04 -3.19 13.95
CA SER A 62 1.21 -3.99 13.07
C SER A 62 -0.19 -4.22 13.63
N ALA A 63 -1.11 -4.60 12.76
CA ALA A 63 -2.47 -5.01 13.13
C ALA A 63 -2.49 -6.13 14.18
N GLN A 64 -1.59 -7.10 14.03
CA GLN A 64 -1.48 -8.27 14.90
C GLN A 64 -0.87 -7.92 16.26
N SER A 65 -0.02 -6.89 16.30
CA SER A 65 0.66 -6.40 17.50
C SER A 65 -0.31 -5.88 18.56
N TYR A 66 -1.46 -5.32 18.18
CA TYR A 66 -2.46 -4.85 19.17
C TYR A 66 -2.98 -5.96 20.07
N ALA A 67 -3.13 -7.19 19.54
CA ALA A 67 -3.55 -8.34 20.35
C ALA A 67 -2.46 -8.74 21.35
N ALA A 68 -1.19 -8.70 20.95
CA ALA A 68 -0.05 -8.99 21.82
C ALA A 68 0.10 -7.95 22.94
N ILE A 69 -0.01 -6.66 22.61
CA ILE A 69 0.07 -5.55 23.57
C ILE A 69 -1.10 -5.61 24.56
N SER A 70 -2.32 -5.90 24.09
CA SER A 70 -3.48 -6.07 24.98
C SER A 70 -3.27 -7.23 25.96
N ASN A 71 -2.73 -8.36 25.49
CA ASN A 71 -2.45 -9.51 26.35
C ASN A 71 -1.36 -9.20 27.40
N PHE A 72 -0.36 -8.39 27.07
CA PHE A 72 0.69 -7.97 28.00
C PHE A 72 0.13 -7.23 29.22
N PHE A 73 -0.82 -6.31 29.01
CA PHE A 73 -1.47 -5.58 30.11
C PHE A 73 -2.48 -6.41 30.90
N GLU A 74 -3.15 -7.36 30.24
CA GLU A 74 -4.17 -8.21 30.89
C GLU A 74 -3.58 -9.34 31.74
N LYS A 75 -2.41 -9.87 31.36
CA LYS A 75 -1.76 -11.01 32.02
C LYS A 75 -0.48 -10.64 32.77
N GLY A 76 0.03 -9.42 32.58
CA GLY A 76 1.27 -8.95 33.17
C GLY A 76 1.12 -8.26 34.53
N GLU A 77 2.24 -7.77 35.05
CA GLU A 77 2.36 -7.10 36.36
C GLU A 77 1.52 -5.82 36.50
N PHE A 78 1.06 -5.24 35.38
CA PHE A 78 0.30 -3.99 35.36
C PHE A 78 -1.23 -4.16 35.36
N LYS A 79 -1.73 -5.40 35.46
CA LYS A 79 -3.17 -5.69 35.43
C LYS A 79 -3.98 -4.88 36.44
N ASN A 80 -3.43 -4.64 37.63
CA ASN A 80 -4.10 -3.90 38.70
C ASN A 80 -3.93 -2.37 38.57
N LEU A 81 -3.11 -1.90 37.63
CA LEU A 81 -2.81 -0.48 37.39
C LEU A 81 -3.58 0.08 36.19
N VAL A 82 -4.23 -0.78 35.40
CA VAL A 82 -4.95 -0.40 34.17
C VAL A 82 -6.45 -0.58 34.38
N GLU A 83 -7.18 0.53 34.46
CA GLU A 83 -8.63 0.54 34.66
C GLU A 83 -9.40 0.02 33.43
N LYS A 84 -8.95 0.37 32.21
CA LYS A 84 -9.61 -0.05 30.97
C LYS A 84 -8.64 -0.11 29.79
N VAL A 85 -8.63 -1.25 29.10
CA VAL A 85 -7.96 -1.40 27.79
C VAL A 85 -9.03 -1.30 26.70
N ASN A 86 -9.03 -0.19 25.95
CA ASN A 86 -10.07 0.10 24.95
C ASN A 86 -10.04 -0.83 23.72
N TYR A 87 -9.00 -1.65 23.57
CA TYR A 87 -8.88 -2.64 22.50
C TYR A 87 -10.04 -3.65 22.52
N ARG A 88 -10.51 -4.12 23.70
CA ARG A 88 -11.56 -5.16 23.77
C ARG A 88 -12.89 -4.77 23.15
N GLN A 89 -13.36 -3.54 23.37
CA GLN A 89 -14.67 -3.09 22.84
C GLN A 89 -14.64 -2.97 21.31
N ASN A 90 -13.47 -2.62 20.76
CA ASN A 90 -13.30 -2.41 19.32
C ASN A 90 -12.64 -3.60 18.61
N ARG A 91 -12.21 -4.65 19.34
CA ARG A 91 -11.47 -5.79 18.79
C ARG A 91 -12.19 -6.46 17.63
N LEU A 92 -13.50 -6.70 17.75
CA LEU A 92 -14.30 -7.31 16.68
C LEU A 92 -14.38 -6.43 15.42
N ILE A 93 -14.42 -5.11 15.59
CA ILE A 93 -14.46 -4.15 14.49
C ILE A 93 -13.08 -4.09 13.82
N ILE A 94 -12.03 -4.00 14.63
CA ILE A 94 -10.63 -3.98 14.21
C ILE A 94 -10.26 -5.27 13.45
N GLU A 95 -10.59 -6.44 14.00
CA GLU A 95 -10.35 -7.74 13.35
C GLU A 95 -11.13 -7.86 12.02
N LYS A 96 -12.39 -7.40 11.96
CA LYS A 96 -13.17 -7.36 10.72
C LYS A 96 -12.52 -6.45 9.67
N LEU A 97 -12.14 -5.23 10.04
CA LEU A 97 -11.47 -4.29 9.13
C LEU A 97 -10.16 -4.88 8.59
N PHE A 98 -9.38 -5.55 9.44
CA PHE A 98 -8.15 -6.22 9.00
C PHE A 98 -8.40 -7.42 8.11
N SER A 99 -9.43 -8.23 8.38
CA SER A 99 -9.80 -9.36 7.52
C SER A 99 -10.23 -8.89 6.12
N ILE A 100 -10.98 -7.79 6.05
CA ILE A 100 -11.38 -7.14 4.78
C ILE A 100 -10.15 -6.60 4.07
N SER A 101 -9.27 -5.88 4.76
CA SER A 101 -8.03 -5.36 4.19
C SER A 101 -7.14 -6.49 3.64
N ALA A 102 -7.00 -7.60 4.38
CA ALA A 102 -6.25 -8.77 3.95
C ALA A 102 -6.88 -9.43 2.73
N LEU A 103 -8.20 -9.53 2.66
CA LEU A 103 -8.93 -10.05 1.51
C LEU A 103 -8.71 -9.16 0.27
N ILE A 104 -8.79 -7.83 0.43
CA ILE A 104 -8.54 -6.87 -0.66
C ILE A 104 -7.09 -6.99 -1.15
N LYS A 105 -6.11 -7.08 -0.24
CA LYS A 105 -4.69 -7.26 -0.62
C LYS A 105 -4.47 -8.56 -1.40
N LYS A 106 -5.01 -9.68 -0.92
CA LYS A 106 -4.88 -10.98 -1.59
C LYS A 106 -5.62 -11.01 -2.93
N GLY A 107 -6.85 -10.50 -2.97
CA GLY A 107 -7.65 -10.40 -4.19
C GLY A 107 -7.01 -9.49 -5.23
N GLY A 108 -6.49 -8.33 -4.79
CA GLY A 108 -5.73 -7.41 -5.62
C GLY A 108 -4.50 -8.07 -6.24
N LEU A 109 -3.68 -8.76 -5.43
CA LEU A 109 -2.53 -9.51 -5.95
C LEU A 109 -2.92 -10.59 -6.97
N ALA A 110 -4.01 -11.33 -6.71
CA ALA A 110 -4.49 -12.35 -7.64
C ALA A 110 -4.92 -11.74 -8.99
N ILE A 111 -5.67 -10.64 -8.96
CA ILE A 111 -6.10 -9.92 -10.17
C ILE A 111 -4.89 -9.34 -10.91
N SER A 112 -3.94 -8.73 -10.20
CA SER A 112 -2.72 -8.20 -10.81
C SER A 112 -1.91 -9.27 -11.52
N LEU A 113 -1.72 -10.44 -10.91
CA LEU A 113 -1.04 -11.58 -11.54
C LEU A 113 -1.78 -12.07 -12.78
N PHE A 114 -3.11 -12.12 -12.73
CA PHE A 114 -3.94 -12.51 -13.87
C PHE A 114 -3.84 -11.51 -15.03
N LEU A 115 -3.83 -10.19 -14.73
CA LEU A 115 -3.64 -9.16 -15.75
C LEU A 115 -2.24 -9.20 -16.37
N ILE A 116 -1.20 -9.44 -15.57
CA ILE A 116 0.16 -9.67 -16.07
C ILE A 116 0.16 -10.86 -17.04
N PHE A 117 -0.47 -11.97 -16.66
CA PHE A 117 -0.58 -13.13 -17.53
C PHE A 117 -1.25 -12.81 -18.87
N ILE A 118 -2.38 -12.08 -18.86
CA ILE A 118 -3.06 -11.63 -20.09
C ILE A 118 -2.13 -10.76 -20.93
N ALA A 119 -1.45 -9.80 -20.31
CA ALA A 119 -0.52 -8.90 -21.01
C ALA A 119 0.58 -9.68 -21.72
N VAL A 120 1.19 -10.67 -21.04
CA VAL A 120 2.19 -11.56 -21.65
C VAL A 120 1.58 -12.27 -22.85
N VAL A 121 0.42 -12.91 -22.71
CA VAL A 121 -0.24 -13.65 -23.82
C VAL A 121 -0.51 -12.75 -25.03
N VAL A 122 -0.98 -11.53 -24.80
CA VAL A 122 -1.21 -10.56 -25.88
C VAL A 122 0.10 -10.20 -26.57
N THR A 123 1.15 -9.85 -25.81
CA THR A 123 2.47 -9.54 -26.38
C THR A 123 3.06 -10.72 -27.16
N LEU A 124 2.92 -11.96 -26.67
CA LEU A 124 3.35 -13.17 -27.38
C LEU A 124 2.68 -13.27 -28.75
N ASN A 125 1.37 -13.02 -28.82
CA ASN A 125 0.61 -13.08 -30.06
C ASN A 125 0.99 -11.95 -31.02
N THR A 126 1.19 -10.73 -30.51
CA THR A 126 1.64 -9.59 -31.32
C THR A 126 3.00 -9.87 -31.95
N ILE A 127 3.96 -10.37 -31.18
CA ILE A 127 5.30 -10.67 -31.70
C ILE A 127 5.27 -11.85 -32.67
N ARG A 128 4.48 -12.88 -32.38
CA ARG A 128 4.28 -13.99 -33.33
C ARG A 128 3.78 -13.47 -34.69
N LEU A 129 2.80 -12.56 -34.68
CA LEU A 129 2.27 -11.96 -35.89
C LEU A 129 3.33 -11.12 -36.61
N ALA A 130 4.12 -10.34 -35.87
CA ALA A 130 5.20 -9.52 -36.42
C ALA A 130 6.30 -10.38 -37.08
N ILE A 131 6.71 -11.49 -36.44
CA ILE A 131 7.66 -12.45 -36.99
C ILE A 131 7.09 -13.06 -38.28
N TYR A 132 5.83 -13.49 -38.27
CA TYR A 132 5.19 -14.09 -39.44
C TYR A 132 5.13 -13.13 -40.62
N ALA A 133 4.79 -11.85 -40.38
CA ALA A 133 4.77 -10.81 -41.40
C ALA A 133 6.16 -10.57 -42.03
N LYS A 134 7.23 -10.75 -41.24
CA LYS A 134 8.62 -10.54 -41.65
C LYS A 134 9.38 -11.82 -42.01
N ARG A 135 8.69 -12.96 -42.13
CA ARG A 135 9.32 -14.28 -42.32
C ARG A 135 10.28 -14.36 -43.51
N LYS A 136 9.92 -13.75 -44.65
CA LYS A 136 10.76 -13.77 -45.86
C LYS A 136 12.06 -12.99 -45.67
N GLU A 137 11.97 -11.83 -45.01
CA GLU A 137 13.15 -11.01 -44.70
C GLU A 137 14.07 -11.76 -43.72
N ILE A 138 13.50 -12.42 -42.72
CA ILE A 138 14.24 -13.26 -41.76
C ILE A 138 14.95 -14.41 -42.46
N GLU A 139 14.27 -15.11 -43.39
CA GLU A 139 14.84 -16.20 -44.17
C GLU A 139 16.04 -15.73 -45.02
N ILE A 140 15.90 -14.60 -45.71
CA ILE A 140 17.01 -14.00 -46.47
C ILE A 140 18.17 -13.67 -45.54
N MET A 141 17.93 -13.02 -44.40
CA MET A 141 18.98 -12.70 -43.40
C MET A 141 19.70 -13.95 -42.91
N LYS A 142 18.97 -15.06 -42.71
CA LYS A 142 19.55 -16.34 -42.31
C LYS A 142 20.44 -16.95 -43.39
N LEU A 143 20.07 -16.83 -44.67
CA LEU A 143 20.84 -17.36 -45.79
C LEU A 143 22.18 -16.64 -46.00
N VAL A 144 22.27 -15.34 -45.69
CA VAL A 144 23.54 -14.59 -45.69
C VAL A 144 24.33 -14.70 -44.38
N GLY A 145 23.93 -15.57 -43.46
CA GLY A 145 24.69 -15.89 -42.24
C GLY A 145 24.44 -14.96 -41.05
N ALA A 146 23.30 -14.26 -41.00
CA ALA A 146 22.98 -13.42 -39.84
C ALA A 146 22.83 -14.26 -38.56
N THR A 147 23.39 -13.75 -37.45
CA THR A 147 23.30 -14.40 -36.14
C THR A 147 21.88 -14.32 -35.58
N ASP A 148 21.53 -15.26 -34.69
CA ASP A 148 20.25 -15.23 -33.97
C ASP A 148 20.01 -13.89 -33.27
N GLY A 149 21.05 -13.30 -32.67
CA GLY A 149 20.94 -12.00 -32.00
C GLY A 149 20.51 -10.87 -32.94
N PHE A 150 21.03 -10.85 -34.17
CA PHE A 150 20.69 -9.84 -35.17
C PHE A 150 19.21 -9.92 -35.59
N VAL A 151 18.69 -11.15 -35.74
CA VAL A 151 17.27 -11.38 -36.07
C VAL A 151 16.35 -11.08 -34.87
N ARG A 152 16.80 -11.36 -33.64
CA ARG A 152 16.00 -11.17 -32.42
C ARG A 152 15.96 -9.72 -31.93
N GLY A 153 17.01 -8.95 -32.17
CA GLY A 153 17.17 -7.58 -31.68
C GLY A 153 15.98 -6.67 -31.95
N PRO A 154 15.46 -6.58 -33.19
CA PRO A 154 14.31 -5.73 -33.51
C PRO A 154 13.06 -6.07 -32.69
N PHE A 155 12.77 -7.36 -32.49
CA PHE A 155 11.60 -7.80 -31.71
C PHE A 155 11.76 -7.55 -30.21
N LEU A 156 12.98 -7.64 -29.68
CA LEU A 156 13.28 -7.28 -28.30
C LEU A 156 13.05 -5.79 -28.06
N ILE A 157 13.55 -4.94 -28.98
CA ILE A 157 13.36 -3.49 -28.93
C ILE A 157 11.87 -3.13 -29.02
N GLN A 158 11.10 -3.80 -29.89
CA GLN A 158 9.64 -3.61 -29.96
C GLN A 158 8.96 -3.89 -28.61
N GLY A 159 9.34 -4.98 -27.93
CA GLY A 159 8.83 -5.32 -26.60
C GLY A 159 9.17 -4.27 -25.54
N ILE A 160 10.42 -3.80 -25.53
CA ILE A 160 10.88 -2.74 -24.63
C ILE A 160 10.11 -1.44 -24.87
N LEU A 161 9.94 -1.03 -26.13
CA LEU A 161 9.20 0.18 -26.49
C LEU A 161 7.73 0.08 -26.08
N LEU A 162 7.07 -1.05 -26.35
CA LEU A 162 5.71 -1.33 -25.87
C LEU A 162 5.61 -1.19 -24.34
N GLY A 163 6.57 -1.75 -23.61
CA GLY A 163 6.66 -1.65 -22.16
C GLY A 163 6.85 -0.21 -21.66
N LEU A 164 7.72 0.56 -22.32
CA LEU A 164 7.97 1.97 -22.02
C LEU A 164 6.71 2.81 -22.22
N PHE A 165 6.03 2.67 -23.37
CA PHE A 165 4.80 3.40 -23.65
C PHE A 165 3.67 3.00 -22.70
N ALA A 166 3.54 1.71 -22.37
CA ALA A 166 2.57 1.25 -21.39
C ALA A 166 2.84 1.82 -20.00
N GLY A 167 4.10 1.84 -19.55
CA GLY A 167 4.50 2.42 -18.27
C GLY A 167 4.22 3.91 -18.21
N PHE A 168 4.56 4.65 -19.27
CA PHE A 168 4.30 6.09 -19.37
C PHE A 168 2.79 6.40 -19.41
N LEU A 169 2.01 5.67 -20.21
CA LEU A 169 0.56 5.84 -20.29
C LEU A 169 -0.09 5.53 -18.95
N SER A 170 0.34 4.46 -18.28
CA SER A 170 -0.15 4.12 -16.95
C SER A 170 0.17 5.23 -15.93
N PHE A 171 1.36 5.81 -15.99
CA PHE A 171 1.71 6.95 -15.13
C PHE A 171 0.79 8.15 -15.39
N MET A 172 0.51 8.49 -16.65
CA MET A 172 -0.43 9.57 -16.96
C MET A 172 -1.84 9.31 -16.43
N VAL A 173 -2.31 8.07 -16.48
CA VAL A 173 -3.61 7.70 -15.90
C VAL A 173 -3.63 7.91 -14.39
N PHE A 174 -2.60 7.44 -13.68
CA PHE A 174 -2.48 7.65 -12.22
C PHE A 174 -2.40 9.12 -11.86
N TYR A 175 -1.60 9.89 -12.59
CA TYR A 175 -1.49 11.33 -12.42
C TYR A 175 -2.82 12.06 -12.68
N GLY A 176 -3.57 11.65 -13.71
CA GLY A 176 -4.89 12.19 -14.00
C GLY A 176 -5.92 11.89 -12.89
N VAL A 177 -5.86 10.70 -12.29
CA VAL A 177 -6.71 10.34 -11.14
C VAL A 177 -6.39 11.21 -9.92
N ASP A 178 -5.11 11.48 -9.65
CA ASP A 178 -4.69 12.35 -8.54
C ASP A 178 -5.20 13.78 -8.71
N ILE A 179 -5.18 14.33 -9.94
CA ILE A 179 -5.72 15.66 -10.24
C ILE A 179 -7.26 15.71 -10.12
N LEU A 180 -7.96 14.67 -10.60
CA LEU A 180 -9.43 14.65 -10.62
C LEU A 180 -10.04 14.38 -9.25
N PHE A 181 -9.33 13.68 -8.38
CA PHE A 181 -9.77 13.35 -7.02
C PHE A 181 -8.76 13.85 -5.98
N PRO A 182 -8.59 15.17 -5.87
CA PRO A 182 -7.67 15.75 -4.89
C PRO A 182 -8.10 15.34 -3.49
N SER A 183 -7.11 15.01 -2.66
CA SER A 183 -7.31 14.42 -1.34
C SER A 183 -8.26 15.21 -0.44
N GLU A 184 -8.38 16.52 -0.60
CA GLU A 184 -9.25 17.35 0.25
C GLU A 184 -10.75 17.13 0.01
N GLY A 185 -11.15 16.56 -1.14
CA GLY A 185 -12.55 16.35 -1.51
C GLY A 185 -13.11 14.95 -1.23
N SER A 186 -12.27 13.96 -0.90
CA SER A 186 -12.71 12.58 -0.69
C SER A 186 -12.18 12.00 0.62
N LEU A 187 -13.10 11.65 1.53
CA LEU A 187 -12.78 11.10 2.86
C LEU A 187 -11.78 9.93 2.80
N ILE A 188 -11.86 9.09 1.76
CA ILE A 188 -11.04 7.89 1.63
C ILE A 188 -9.61 8.20 1.18
N PHE A 189 -9.40 9.11 0.22
CA PHE A 189 -8.05 9.42 -0.27
C PHE A 189 -7.31 10.45 0.59
N ALA A 190 -8.05 11.32 1.29
CA ALA A 190 -7.50 12.24 2.29
C ALA A 190 -6.87 11.48 3.46
N GLU A 191 -7.61 10.53 4.02
CA GLU A 191 -7.23 9.83 5.25
C GLU A 191 -6.10 8.83 5.01
N LEU A 192 -5.95 8.34 3.78
CA LEU A 192 -4.84 7.48 3.35
C LEU A 192 -3.56 8.26 2.96
N GLY A 193 -3.61 9.60 2.90
CA GLY A 193 -2.44 10.43 2.55
C GLY A 193 -1.85 10.17 1.16
N PHE A 194 -2.62 9.53 0.27
CA PHE A 194 -2.12 9.02 -1.01
C PHE A 194 -1.59 10.13 -1.93
N SER A 195 -2.33 11.24 -2.04
CA SER A 195 -1.94 12.37 -2.89
C SER A 195 -0.64 13.05 -2.41
N ASN A 196 -0.52 13.25 -1.08
CA ASN A 196 0.70 13.82 -0.48
C ASN A 196 1.92 12.90 -0.66
N PHE A 197 1.74 11.58 -0.56
CA PHE A 197 2.82 10.61 -0.78
C PHE A 197 3.20 10.51 -2.26
N PHE A 198 2.21 10.47 -3.15
CA PHE A 198 2.40 10.38 -4.60
C PHE A 198 3.07 11.64 -5.16
N GLY A 199 2.59 12.83 -4.80
CA GLY A 199 3.16 14.10 -5.22
C GLY A 199 4.61 14.28 -4.79
N LYS A 200 4.95 13.95 -3.54
CA LYS A 200 6.34 14.02 -3.04
C LYS A 200 7.29 13.03 -3.73
N ASN A 201 6.79 11.87 -4.14
CA ASN A 201 7.58 10.78 -4.72
C ASN A 201 7.30 10.55 -6.20
N ILE A 202 6.79 11.56 -6.91
CA ILE A 202 6.28 11.41 -8.28
C ILE A 202 7.33 10.83 -9.25
N LEU A 203 8.59 11.25 -9.09
CA LEU A 203 9.72 10.77 -9.88
C LEU A 203 10.01 9.29 -9.61
N LEU A 204 9.93 8.85 -8.34
CA LEU A 204 10.13 7.45 -7.97
C LEU A 204 9.02 6.58 -8.57
N PHE A 205 7.76 7.02 -8.50
CA PHE A 205 6.63 6.32 -9.12
C PHE A 205 6.77 6.23 -10.64
N LEU A 206 7.18 7.30 -11.31
CA LEU A 206 7.46 7.29 -12.74
C LEU A 206 8.54 6.26 -13.10
N LEU A 207 9.65 6.25 -12.36
CA LEU A 207 10.74 5.31 -12.59
C LEU A 207 10.32 3.85 -12.36
N ILE A 208 9.55 3.58 -11.31
CA ILE A 208 9.04 2.23 -11.03
C ILE A 208 8.07 1.79 -12.13
N GLN A 209 7.20 2.67 -12.61
CA GLN A 209 6.20 2.32 -13.62
C GLN A 209 6.82 2.09 -14.99
N ILE A 210 7.74 2.97 -15.41
CA ILE A 210 8.49 2.80 -16.66
C ILE A 210 9.42 1.59 -16.56
N GLY A 211 10.17 1.46 -15.46
CA GLY A 211 11.07 0.33 -15.23
C GLY A 211 10.33 -1.00 -15.22
N GLY A 212 9.22 -1.08 -14.49
CA GLY A 212 8.36 -2.26 -14.45
C GLY A 212 7.76 -2.59 -15.83
N GLY A 213 7.30 -1.57 -16.57
CA GLY A 213 6.80 -1.72 -17.93
C GLY A 213 7.86 -2.25 -18.89
N ILE A 214 9.08 -1.69 -18.87
CA ILE A 214 10.21 -2.14 -19.68
C ILE A 214 10.59 -3.58 -19.34
N ILE A 215 10.68 -3.93 -18.06
CA ILE A 215 11.01 -5.28 -17.61
C ILE A 215 9.95 -6.28 -18.10
N LEU A 216 8.67 -5.96 -17.90
CA LEU A 216 7.56 -6.79 -18.38
C LEU A 216 7.57 -6.94 -19.90
N GLY A 217 7.76 -5.85 -20.64
CA GLY A 217 7.81 -5.86 -22.10
C GLY A 217 9.00 -6.64 -22.64
N ALA A 218 10.18 -6.50 -22.03
CA ALA A 218 11.38 -7.23 -22.37
C ALA A 218 11.22 -8.73 -22.10
N ILE A 219 10.76 -9.12 -20.90
CA ILE A 219 10.54 -10.52 -20.54
C ILE A 219 9.50 -11.15 -21.48
N SER A 220 8.37 -10.46 -21.70
CA SER A 220 7.31 -10.94 -22.60
C SER A 220 7.84 -11.16 -24.02
N SER A 221 8.66 -10.23 -24.52
CA SER A 221 9.26 -10.35 -25.84
C SER A 221 10.28 -11.46 -25.94
N LEU A 222 11.15 -11.62 -24.94
CA LEU A 222 12.11 -12.73 -24.89
C LEU A 222 11.41 -14.08 -24.92
N VAL A 223 10.33 -14.26 -24.14
CA VAL A 223 9.53 -15.49 -24.15
C VAL A 223 8.89 -15.72 -25.53
N ALA A 224 8.40 -14.67 -26.19
CA ALA A 224 7.83 -14.76 -27.54
C ALA A 224 8.86 -15.24 -28.56
N ILE A 225 10.03 -14.60 -28.55
CA ILE A 225 11.12 -14.87 -29.48
C ILE A 225 11.64 -16.30 -29.31
N GLN A 226 11.88 -16.75 -28.07
CA GLN A 226 12.36 -18.10 -27.80
C GLN A 226 11.38 -19.18 -28.31
N LYS A 227 10.08 -18.88 -28.28
CA LYS A 227 9.04 -19.82 -28.69
C LYS A 227 8.80 -19.85 -30.21
N TYR A 228 8.96 -18.73 -30.91
CA TYR A 228 8.57 -18.61 -32.34
C TYR A 228 9.71 -18.35 -33.32
N LEU A 229 10.91 -18.03 -32.84
CA LEU A 229 12.08 -17.80 -33.70
C LEU A 229 13.05 -18.99 -33.74
N LYS A 230 12.80 -20.07 -32.98
CA LYS A 230 13.50 -21.36 -33.10
C LYS A 230 12.97 -22.19 -34.28
N ILE A 231 12.89 -21.57 -35.46
CA ILE A 231 12.67 -22.23 -36.75
C ILE A 231 13.81 -21.78 -37.67
#